data_AF-A0A3E1NQW6-F1
#
_entry.id   AF-A0A3E1NQW6-F1
#
_cell.length_a   1.000
_cell.length_b   1.000
_cell.length_c   1.000
_cell.angle_alpha   90.00
_cell.angle_beta   90.00
_cell.angle_gamma   90.00
#
_symmetry.space_group_name_H-M   'P 1'
#
loop_
_entity.id
_entity.type
_entity.pdbx_description
1 polymer ?
#
loop_
_entity_poly.entity_id
_entity_poly.type
_entity_poly.pdbx_seq_one_letter_code
_entity_poly.pdbx_strand_id
1 'polypeptide(L)'
;MANLSRTRTVFSFTSPRTIEKIIPEIQVLIDFFNGKEWNTKTQIAFFEKLFASQFYEGSKMPGDAAFAARDRITRAPKALGFVDLNPKIALTKPGAQLLSGKRIHEVIARQLFKFQLPSPFHKIPDDRNFNIRPYLEFLRLVKELDMISKTEIAIFFVQLTHYKKFNETVEAIKKFRNDVTENKGNRRAFIDEVFTREILKIYADDIGAERFKTRESREETLAKFVRTKKSNHFDYADAFMRYLRATQLITFDKKTFRAIVAPARAEEVAYILKNVPRQISNFKTAGEFKNYLYDPTSLPLLTDNRGYLEHHLSKLRVPFNERLTIEQLKDKLEQEEGKIITHAIEKTTISLKEYRQFDDIISVFRKVQLREVPDPPLYFEWNVWRALVMMNYAKDIKGNFTIDLDGVPLNSAVANKPDIEADYGEFKMIVEVTMSSGSKQYEMEGEPVARHYGRAQLSSDIPVYCLFIAPKINENTLAHFFNTNRFNTKAYGGKTKIIPMSLTHFIDFMTIARDKGFTDSQILKSYLDKIIARNATAEDEAVWFQQIENSIPTWVA
;
A
#
# COMPACT_ATOMS: atom_id res chain seq x y z
N MET A 1 -13.78 -2.79 21.93
CA MET A 1 -12.80 -1.89 21.26
C MET A 1 -11.55 -1.83 22.11
N ALA A 2 -10.42 -1.42 21.52
CA ALA A 2 -9.16 -1.30 22.24
C ALA A 2 -9.30 -0.34 23.45
N ASN A 3 -8.71 -0.71 24.59
CA ASN A 3 -8.66 0.15 25.75
C ASN A 3 -7.66 1.28 25.49
N LEU A 4 -8.13 2.51 25.32
CA LEU A 4 -7.30 3.70 25.05
C LEU A 4 -6.95 4.49 26.31
N SER A 5 -7.18 3.94 27.51
CA SER A 5 -6.88 4.63 28.79
C SER A 5 -5.41 5.06 28.94
N ARG A 6 -4.49 4.36 28.26
CA ARG A 6 -3.04 4.65 28.26
C ARG A 6 -2.57 5.30 26.96
N THR A 7 -3.47 5.74 26.08
CA THR A 7 -3.04 6.39 24.84
C THR A 7 -2.40 7.75 25.15
N ARG A 8 -1.36 8.07 24.39
CA ARG A 8 -0.62 9.36 24.47
C ARG A 8 -0.50 10.04 23.12
N THR A 9 -0.79 9.31 22.05
CA THR A 9 -0.54 9.68 20.66
C THR A 9 -1.78 9.38 19.82
N VAL A 10 -1.88 9.99 18.65
CA VAL A 10 -2.83 9.54 17.64
C VAL A 10 -2.35 8.22 17.05
N PHE A 11 -3.28 7.42 16.52
CA PHE A 11 -2.97 6.15 15.89
C PHE A 11 -3.70 6.04 14.55
N SER A 12 -3.13 5.25 13.65
CA SER A 12 -3.80 4.78 12.44
C SER A 12 -4.04 3.27 12.56
N PHE A 13 -4.81 2.72 11.63
CA PHE A 13 -5.11 1.30 11.60
C PHE A 13 -4.00 0.53 10.88
N THR A 14 -3.48 -0.51 11.53
CA THR A 14 -2.33 -1.30 11.03
C THR A 14 -2.70 -2.72 10.60
N SER A 15 -3.98 -3.08 10.72
CA SER A 15 -4.51 -4.41 10.44
C SER A 15 -5.83 -4.26 9.67
N PRO A 16 -5.79 -4.01 8.35
CA PRO A 16 -4.60 -3.82 7.50
C PRO A 16 -4.01 -2.39 7.56
N ARG A 17 -2.77 -2.20 7.11
CA ARG A 17 -2.13 -0.87 6.91
C ARG A 17 -2.57 -0.17 5.62
N THR A 18 -3.10 -0.95 4.67
CA THR A 18 -3.67 -0.48 3.41
C THR A 18 -5.18 -0.66 3.50
N ILE A 19 -5.93 0.44 3.41
CA ILE A 19 -7.36 0.45 3.74
C ILE A 19 -8.17 -0.37 2.74
N GLU A 20 -7.78 -0.42 1.48
CA GLU A 20 -8.46 -1.15 0.40
C GLU A 20 -8.59 -2.65 0.71
N LYS A 21 -7.66 -3.22 1.49
CA LYS A 21 -7.71 -4.63 1.91
C LYS A 21 -8.92 -4.94 2.80
N ILE A 22 -9.59 -3.94 3.40
CA ILE A 22 -10.81 -4.18 4.18
C ILE A 22 -12.03 -4.49 3.31
N ILE A 23 -12.03 -4.09 2.03
CA ILE A 23 -13.19 -4.23 1.13
C ILE A 23 -13.61 -5.70 1.00
N PRO A 24 -12.71 -6.64 0.61
CA PRO A 24 -13.06 -8.05 0.57
C PRO A 24 -13.37 -8.64 1.96
N GLU A 25 -12.73 -8.15 3.03
CA GLU A 25 -13.02 -8.62 4.40
C GLU A 25 -14.44 -8.24 4.85
N ILE A 26 -14.90 -7.03 4.50
CA ILE A 26 -16.28 -6.58 4.74
C ILE A 26 -17.26 -7.41 3.90
N GLN A 27 -16.94 -7.69 2.64
CA GLN A 27 -17.79 -8.53 1.78
C GLN A 27 -18.00 -9.91 2.41
N VAL A 28 -16.93 -10.58 2.85
CA VAL A 28 -17.00 -11.87 3.57
C VAL A 28 -17.81 -11.76 4.86
N LEU A 29 -17.65 -10.67 5.64
CA LEU A 29 -18.42 -10.48 6.86
C LEU A 29 -19.93 -10.42 6.58
N ILE A 30 -20.33 -9.64 5.57
CA ILE A 30 -21.74 -9.40 5.27
C ILE A 30 -22.38 -10.63 4.62
N ASP A 31 -21.74 -11.23 3.63
CA ASP A 31 -22.31 -12.37 2.88
C ASP A 31 -22.63 -13.56 3.79
N PHE A 32 -21.80 -13.81 4.80
CA PHE A 32 -21.92 -14.99 5.66
C PHE A 32 -22.50 -14.71 7.05
N PHE A 33 -22.47 -13.47 7.53
CA PHE A 33 -22.79 -13.14 8.92
C PHE A 33 -23.72 -11.94 9.13
N ASN A 34 -24.26 -11.33 8.07
CA ASN A 34 -25.27 -10.27 8.21
C ASN A 34 -26.46 -10.71 9.09
N GLY A 35 -26.92 -9.83 9.98
CA GLY A 35 -28.00 -10.10 10.93
C GLY A 35 -27.63 -10.97 12.13
N LYS A 36 -26.40 -11.50 12.22
CA LYS A 36 -25.92 -12.24 13.40
C LYS A 36 -25.34 -11.31 14.45
N GLU A 37 -25.23 -11.78 15.68
CA GLU A 37 -24.54 -11.06 16.76
C GLU A 37 -23.02 -11.16 16.60
N TRP A 38 -22.30 -10.07 16.84
CA TRP A 38 -20.83 -10.05 16.82
C TRP A 38 -20.22 -10.54 18.15
N ASN A 39 -20.36 -11.83 18.42
CA ASN A 39 -19.82 -12.52 19.61
C ASN A 39 -18.65 -13.47 19.26
N THR A 40 -18.04 -14.10 20.27
CA THR A 40 -16.86 -14.98 20.08
C THR A 40 -17.10 -16.09 19.05
N LYS A 41 -18.28 -16.71 19.03
CA LYS A 41 -18.62 -17.76 18.07
C LYS A 41 -18.62 -17.22 16.64
N THR A 42 -19.29 -16.10 16.41
CA THR A 42 -19.33 -15.46 15.08
C THR A 42 -17.96 -14.96 14.65
N GLN A 43 -17.15 -14.45 15.58
CA GLN A 43 -15.79 -13.98 15.32
C GLN A 43 -14.88 -15.11 14.82
N ILE A 44 -14.92 -16.28 15.45
CA ILE A 44 -14.14 -17.46 15.02
C ILE A 44 -14.60 -17.92 13.64
N ALA A 45 -15.91 -18.10 13.44
CA ALA A 45 -16.46 -18.55 12.16
C ALA A 45 -16.17 -17.56 11.02
N PHE A 46 -16.20 -16.25 11.29
CA PHE A 46 -15.78 -15.24 10.33
C PHE A 46 -14.32 -15.41 9.94
N PHE A 47 -13.43 -15.60 10.92
CA PHE A 47 -12.01 -15.75 10.63
C PHE A 47 -11.73 -17.02 9.82
N GLU A 48 -12.43 -18.12 10.09
CA GLU A 48 -12.34 -19.35 9.29
C GLU A 48 -12.73 -19.11 7.83
N LYS A 49 -13.82 -18.36 7.59
CA LYS A 49 -14.24 -17.99 6.23
C LYS A 49 -13.25 -17.06 5.54
N LEU A 50 -12.70 -16.09 6.27
CA LEU A 50 -11.68 -15.20 5.74
C LEU A 50 -10.39 -15.97 5.41
N PHE A 51 -9.94 -16.85 6.30
CA PHE A 51 -8.76 -17.68 6.13
C PHE A 51 -8.86 -18.60 4.92
N ALA A 52 -10.04 -19.19 4.69
CA ALA A 52 -10.32 -20.02 3.52
C ALA A 52 -10.55 -19.20 2.22
N SER A 53 -10.63 -17.87 2.31
CA SER A 53 -10.80 -17.01 1.14
C SER A 53 -9.47 -16.71 0.46
N GLN A 54 -9.52 -16.44 -0.84
CA GLN A 54 -8.37 -16.00 -1.63
C GLN A 54 -7.80 -14.62 -1.23
N PHE A 55 -8.47 -13.90 -0.32
CA PHE A 55 -8.11 -12.55 0.08
C PHE A 55 -7.24 -12.50 1.35
N TYR A 56 -7.09 -13.64 2.05
CA TYR A 56 -6.27 -13.71 3.25
C TYR A 56 -4.84 -14.16 2.91
N GLU A 57 -3.87 -13.28 3.18
CA GLU A 57 -2.45 -13.47 2.85
C GLU A 57 -1.65 -14.23 3.93
N GLY A 58 -2.30 -14.85 4.92
CA GLY A 58 -1.62 -15.57 6.00
C GLY A 58 -1.53 -17.07 5.75
N SER A 59 -0.34 -17.64 5.95
CA SER A 59 -0.06 -19.08 5.74
C SER A 59 -0.62 -20.00 6.83
N LYS A 60 -0.95 -19.46 8.01
CA LYS A 60 -1.40 -20.23 9.18
C LYS A 60 -2.54 -19.56 9.92
N MET A 61 -3.43 -20.38 10.46
CA MET A 61 -4.50 -19.93 11.35
C MET A 61 -3.88 -19.33 12.63
N PRO A 62 -4.31 -18.14 13.08
CA PRO A 62 -3.85 -17.56 14.33
C PRO A 62 -4.32 -18.40 15.53
N GLY A 63 -3.49 -18.46 16.57
CA GLY A 63 -3.83 -19.19 17.81
C GLY A 63 -5.06 -18.63 18.54
N ASP A 64 -5.41 -17.35 18.31
CA ASP A 64 -6.66 -16.74 18.78
C ASP A 64 -7.40 -16.10 17.60
N ALA A 65 -8.19 -16.93 16.91
CA ALA A 65 -9.01 -16.52 15.76
C ALA A 65 -10.04 -15.43 16.12
N ALA A 66 -10.61 -15.46 17.33
CA ALA A 66 -11.57 -14.45 17.77
C ALA A 66 -10.92 -13.08 17.95
N PHE A 67 -9.71 -13.03 18.51
CA PHE A 67 -8.92 -11.80 18.57
C PHE A 67 -8.53 -11.30 17.18
N ALA A 68 -8.05 -12.17 16.30
CA ALA A 68 -7.68 -11.81 14.94
C ALA A 68 -8.87 -11.25 14.13
N ALA A 69 -10.06 -11.84 14.27
CA ALA A 69 -11.31 -11.33 13.69
C ALA A 69 -11.67 -9.94 14.19
N ARG A 70 -11.56 -9.72 15.51
CA ARG A 70 -11.79 -8.39 16.11
C ARG A 70 -10.76 -7.38 15.59
N ASP A 71 -9.51 -7.77 15.44
CA ASP A 71 -8.45 -6.90 14.94
C ASP A 71 -8.75 -6.40 13.52
N ARG A 72 -9.26 -7.28 12.67
CA ARG A 72 -9.65 -6.99 11.27
C ARG A 72 -10.91 -6.13 11.18
N ILE A 73 -11.98 -6.51 11.88
CA ILE A 73 -13.32 -5.89 11.70
C ILE A 73 -13.61 -4.73 12.67
N THR A 74 -13.14 -4.81 13.92
CA THR A 74 -13.45 -3.77 14.94
C THR A 74 -12.58 -2.53 14.79
N ARG A 75 -11.44 -2.62 14.08
CA ARG A 75 -10.57 -1.48 13.72
C ARG A 75 -11.17 -0.71 12.55
N ALA A 76 -10.50 -0.62 11.40
CA ALA A 76 -10.92 0.27 10.31
C ALA A 76 -12.38 0.07 9.87
N PRO A 77 -12.92 -1.16 9.65
CA PRO A 77 -14.29 -1.33 9.18
C PRO A 77 -15.35 -0.71 10.10
N LYS A 78 -15.30 -1.01 11.40
CA LYS A 78 -16.24 -0.42 12.38
C LYS A 78 -15.87 1.02 12.77
N ALA A 79 -14.58 1.31 12.97
CA ALA A 79 -14.13 2.61 13.43
C ALA A 79 -14.38 3.72 12.40
N LEU A 80 -14.30 3.39 11.11
CA LEU A 80 -14.65 4.27 9.99
C LEU A 80 -16.12 4.10 9.56
N GLY A 81 -16.88 3.25 10.26
CA GLY A 81 -18.32 3.12 10.11
C GLY A 81 -18.78 2.57 8.77
N PHE A 82 -18.02 1.65 8.18
CA PHE A 82 -18.47 0.84 7.06
C PHE A 82 -19.39 -0.30 7.50
N VAL A 83 -19.19 -0.81 8.72
CA VAL A 83 -20.05 -1.84 9.33
C VAL A 83 -20.55 -1.40 10.70
N ASP A 84 -21.77 -1.84 11.02
CA ASP A 84 -22.27 -1.85 12.39
C ASP A 84 -22.19 -3.28 12.94
N LEU A 85 -21.74 -3.42 14.18
CA LEU A 85 -21.58 -4.72 14.85
C LEU A 85 -22.53 -4.87 16.04
N ASN A 86 -23.33 -3.84 16.36
CA ASN A 86 -24.19 -3.80 17.54
C ASN A 86 -25.52 -3.09 17.22
N PRO A 87 -26.69 -3.70 17.40
CA PRO A 87 -26.94 -4.99 18.06
C PRO A 87 -26.54 -6.20 17.22
N LYS A 88 -26.57 -6.07 15.91
CA LYS A 88 -26.26 -7.14 14.96
C LYS A 88 -25.31 -6.62 13.89
N ILE A 89 -24.60 -7.54 13.27
CA ILE A 89 -23.73 -7.27 12.12
C ILE A 89 -24.61 -6.75 10.99
N ALA A 90 -24.31 -5.56 10.50
CA ALA A 90 -25.02 -4.94 9.39
C ALA A 90 -24.07 -4.09 8.55
N LEU A 91 -24.35 -4.05 7.25
CA LEU A 91 -23.71 -3.13 6.33
C LEU A 91 -24.33 -1.73 6.49
N THR A 92 -23.48 -0.71 6.61
CA THR A 92 -23.93 0.69 6.70
C THR A 92 -24.09 1.30 5.30
N LYS A 93 -24.64 2.51 5.19
CA LYS A 93 -24.71 3.24 3.91
C LYS A 93 -23.30 3.51 3.30
N PRO A 94 -22.31 4.06 4.05
CA PRO A 94 -20.93 4.15 3.55
C PRO A 94 -20.33 2.79 3.20
N GLY A 95 -20.64 1.74 3.95
CA GLY A 95 -20.20 0.38 3.63
C GLY A 95 -20.73 -0.11 2.28
N ALA A 96 -22.01 0.11 2.00
CA ALA A 96 -22.61 -0.23 0.72
C ALA A 96 -21.99 0.56 -0.45
N GLN A 97 -21.69 1.85 -0.24
CA GLN A 97 -20.95 2.64 -1.23
C GLN A 97 -19.54 2.10 -1.46
N LEU A 98 -18.84 1.72 -0.39
CA LEU A 98 -17.49 1.14 -0.49
C LEU A 98 -17.50 -0.19 -1.29
N LEU A 99 -18.44 -1.08 -1.01
CA LEU A 99 -18.58 -2.37 -1.71
C LEU A 99 -19.05 -2.22 -3.17
N SER A 100 -19.67 -1.09 -3.54
CA SER A 100 -20.07 -0.83 -4.93
C SER A 100 -18.89 -0.69 -5.89
N GLY A 101 -17.69 -0.43 -5.36
CA GLY A 101 -16.47 -0.22 -6.14
C GLY A 101 -16.37 1.14 -6.84
N LYS A 102 -17.40 1.99 -6.77
CA LYS A 102 -17.41 3.33 -7.39
C LYS A 102 -16.83 4.36 -6.44
N ARG A 103 -15.94 5.24 -6.95
CA ARG A 103 -15.37 6.38 -6.21
C ARG A 103 -14.90 6.01 -4.79
N ILE A 104 -14.23 4.87 -4.67
CA ILE A 104 -13.73 4.36 -3.38
C ILE A 104 -12.94 5.45 -2.63
N HIS A 105 -12.16 6.26 -3.35
CA HIS A 105 -11.38 7.36 -2.80
C HIS A 105 -12.25 8.44 -2.11
N GLU A 106 -13.39 8.84 -2.68
CA GLU A 106 -14.33 9.78 -2.05
C GLU A 106 -14.96 9.17 -0.79
N VAL A 107 -15.39 7.91 -0.88
CA VAL A 107 -16.03 7.19 0.23
C VAL A 107 -15.07 7.12 1.42
N ILE A 108 -13.81 6.75 1.16
CA ILE A 108 -12.75 6.73 2.18
C ILE A 108 -12.51 8.13 2.73
N ALA A 109 -12.36 9.16 1.89
CA ALA A 109 -12.10 10.53 2.32
C ALA A 109 -13.15 11.02 3.34
N ARG A 110 -14.44 10.83 3.05
CA ARG A 110 -15.53 11.22 3.96
C ARG A 110 -15.40 10.54 5.31
N GLN A 111 -15.11 9.25 5.35
CA GLN A 111 -15.02 8.52 6.61
C GLN A 111 -13.75 8.85 7.39
N LEU A 112 -12.61 9.06 6.72
CA LEU A 112 -11.36 9.48 7.38
C LEU A 112 -11.48 10.87 8.02
N PHE A 113 -12.14 11.83 7.37
CA PHE A 113 -12.29 13.17 7.91
C PHE A 113 -13.42 13.31 8.95
N LYS A 114 -14.27 12.29 9.10
CA LYS A 114 -15.18 12.12 10.24
C LYS A 114 -14.50 11.47 11.44
N PHE A 115 -13.45 10.69 11.22
CA PHE A 115 -12.72 10.02 12.30
C PHE A 115 -12.14 11.05 13.27
N GLN A 116 -12.51 10.91 14.54
CA GLN A 116 -12.16 11.85 15.60
C GLN A 116 -11.79 11.14 16.90
N LEU A 117 -10.91 11.78 17.67
CA LEU A 117 -10.49 11.35 18.98
C LEU A 117 -10.67 12.50 20.00
N PRO A 118 -11.43 12.28 21.09
CA PRO A 118 -12.24 11.09 21.38
C PRO A 118 -13.49 10.94 20.48
N SER A 119 -14.11 9.76 20.56
CA SER A 119 -15.46 9.47 20.04
C SER A 119 -16.16 8.46 20.94
N PRO A 120 -17.49 8.26 20.83
CA PRO A 120 -18.16 7.17 21.55
C PRO A 120 -17.59 5.78 21.26
N PHE A 121 -16.89 5.59 20.13
CA PHE A 121 -16.15 4.37 19.84
C PHE A 121 -14.74 4.36 20.45
N HIS A 122 -14.12 5.51 20.63
CA HIS A 122 -12.75 5.66 21.14
C HIS A 122 -12.78 6.55 22.37
N LYS A 123 -13.18 5.96 23.50
CA LYS A 123 -13.19 6.64 24.80
C LYS A 123 -11.75 6.85 25.28
N ILE A 124 -11.38 8.11 25.47
CA ILE A 124 -10.08 8.53 25.98
C ILE A 124 -10.34 9.33 27.26
N PRO A 125 -9.58 9.10 28.34
CA PRO A 125 -9.71 9.90 29.57
C PRO A 125 -9.45 11.40 29.32
N ASP A 126 -10.21 12.26 30.01
CA ASP A 126 -10.17 13.72 29.81
C ASP A 126 -8.80 14.33 30.14
N ASP A 127 -8.06 13.73 31.07
CA ASP A 127 -6.70 14.14 31.46
C ASP A 127 -5.67 14.04 30.31
N ARG A 128 -6.02 13.37 29.20
CA ARG A 128 -5.18 13.26 28.00
C ARG A 128 -5.36 14.42 27.03
N ASN A 129 -6.40 15.25 27.22
CA ASN A 129 -6.66 16.45 26.43
C ASN A 129 -6.68 16.19 24.90
N PHE A 130 -7.34 15.10 24.47
CA PHE A 130 -7.52 14.80 23.05
C PHE A 130 -8.67 15.64 22.49
N ASN A 131 -8.41 16.31 21.37
CA ASN A 131 -9.44 16.99 20.57
C ASN A 131 -8.91 17.13 19.15
N ILE A 132 -9.05 16.07 18.37
CA ILE A 132 -8.48 16.02 17.04
C ILE A 132 -9.27 15.15 16.06
N ARG A 133 -9.25 15.56 14.79
CA ARG A 133 -9.54 14.74 13.61
C ARG A 133 -8.22 14.38 12.93
N PRO A 134 -7.59 13.22 13.25
CA PRO A 134 -6.19 12.97 12.88
C PRO A 134 -5.92 13.08 11.38
N TYR A 135 -6.75 12.46 10.54
CA TYR A 135 -6.54 12.49 9.09
C TYR A 135 -6.71 13.88 8.47
N LEU A 136 -7.60 14.73 9.03
CA LEU A 136 -7.78 16.11 8.58
C LEU A 136 -6.57 16.98 8.94
N GLU A 137 -6.08 16.87 10.19
CA GLU A 137 -4.87 17.60 10.60
C GLU A 137 -3.62 17.08 9.87
N PHE A 138 -3.58 15.79 9.50
CA PHE A 138 -2.51 15.26 8.66
C PHE A 138 -2.52 15.88 7.26
N LEU A 139 -3.69 15.93 6.59
CA LEU A 139 -3.83 16.59 5.29
C LEU A 139 -3.42 18.07 5.36
N ARG A 140 -3.84 18.77 6.42
CA ARG A 140 -3.46 20.15 6.68
C ARG A 140 -1.94 20.30 6.84
N LEU A 141 -1.30 19.36 7.54
CA LEU A 141 0.15 19.37 7.76
C LEU A 141 0.93 19.17 6.45
N VAL A 142 0.46 18.27 5.58
CA VAL A 142 1.02 18.06 4.22
C VAL A 142 0.89 19.36 3.41
N LYS A 143 -0.27 20.03 3.46
CA LYS A 143 -0.50 21.29 2.74
C LYS A 143 0.36 22.45 3.27
N GLU A 144 0.52 22.55 4.59
CA GLU A 144 1.25 23.65 5.24
C GLU A 144 2.78 23.55 5.06
N LEU A 145 3.31 22.33 5.02
CA LEU A 145 4.76 22.08 4.89
C LEU A 145 5.23 21.84 3.46
N ASP A 146 4.30 21.89 2.49
CA ASP A 146 4.39 21.50 1.07
C ASP A 146 4.74 20.02 0.81
N MET A 147 5.63 19.45 1.64
CA MET A 147 6.04 18.07 1.61
C MET A 147 6.38 17.56 3.01
N ILE A 148 6.15 16.28 3.30
CA ILE A 148 6.49 15.67 4.59
C ILE A 148 6.95 14.21 4.43
N SER A 149 7.97 13.82 5.19
CA SER A 149 8.54 12.48 5.22
C SER A 149 7.91 11.59 6.30
N LYS A 150 7.98 10.27 6.11
CA LYS A 150 7.55 9.28 7.11
C LYS A 150 8.21 9.49 8.48
N THR A 151 9.48 9.89 8.51
CA THR A 151 10.22 10.18 9.74
C THR A 151 9.64 11.40 10.47
N GLU A 152 9.37 12.50 9.77
CA GLU A 152 8.75 13.69 10.38
C GLU A 152 7.35 13.36 10.94
N ILE A 153 6.59 12.51 10.23
CA ILE A 153 5.28 12.05 10.71
C ILE A 153 5.43 11.23 11.99
N ALA A 154 6.34 10.25 12.02
CA ALA A 154 6.56 9.38 13.17
C ALA A 154 7.03 10.14 14.42
N ILE A 155 7.90 11.14 14.23
CA ILE A 155 8.45 11.93 15.34
C ILE A 155 7.43 12.97 15.83
N PHE A 156 6.81 13.74 14.92
CA PHE A 156 6.08 14.96 15.30
C PHE A 156 4.56 14.86 15.10
N PHE A 157 4.08 14.28 13.99
CA PHE A 157 2.63 14.22 13.75
C PHE A 157 1.93 13.23 14.68
N VAL A 158 2.54 12.06 14.95
CA VAL A 158 1.91 11.02 15.79
C VAL A 158 1.61 11.52 17.21
N GLN A 159 2.32 12.53 17.70
CA GLN A 159 2.06 13.15 19.01
C GLN A 159 1.08 14.34 18.98
N LEU A 160 0.55 14.72 17.82
CA LEU A 160 -0.45 15.79 17.69
C LEU A 160 -1.82 15.28 18.18
N THR A 161 -2.14 15.46 19.46
CA THR A 161 -3.40 14.98 20.06
C THR A 161 -4.52 16.02 20.11
N HIS A 162 -4.21 17.29 19.84
CA HIS A 162 -5.14 18.40 19.93
C HIS A 162 -4.92 19.39 18.78
N TYR A 163 -5.96 19.77 18.04
CA TYR A 163 -5.84 20.63 16.84
C TYR A 163 -5.16 21.99 17.11
N LYS A 164 -5.36 22.59 18.29
CA LYS A 164 -4.68 23.82 18.72
C LYS A 164 -3.14 23.72 18.78
N LYS A 165 -2.55 22.52 18.85
CA LYS A 165 -1.08 22.31 18.82
C LYS A 165 -0.49 22.25 17.41
N PHE A 166 -1.32 22.38 16.36
CA PHE A 166 -0.88 22.25 14.98
C PHE A 166 0.30 23.17 14.63
N ASN A 167 0.22 24.46 14.99
CA ASN A 167 1.29 25.42 14.67
C ASN A 167 2.59 25.08 15.42
N GLU A 168 2.50 24.63 16.68
CA GLU A 168 3.66 24.13 17.44
C GLU A 168 4.32 22.94 16.74
N THR A 169 3.52 21.99 16.23
CA THR A 169 4.03 20.85 15.46
C THR A 169 4.69 21.27 14.14
N VAL A 170 4.12 22.24 13.42
CA VAL A 170 4.71 22.80 12.19
C VAL A 170 6.07 23.41 12.48
N GLU A 171 6.17 24.25 13.50
CA GLU A 171 7.43 24.90 13.87
C GLU A 171 8.47 23.90 14.39
N ALA A 172 8.06 22.87 15.13
CA ALA A 172 8.95 21.78 15.54
C ALA A 172 9.55 21.03 14.33
N ILE A 173 8.74 20.78 13.29
CA ILE A 173 9.22 20.13 12.06
C ILE A 173 10.17 21.05 11.28
N LYS A 174 9.84 22.35 11.14
CA LYS A 174 10.73 23.32 10.48
C LYS A 174 12.07 23.42 11.22
N LYS A 175 12.04 23.52 12.55
CA LYS A 175 13.26 23.51 13.37
C LYS A 175 14.05 22.22 13.16
N PHE A 176 13.40 21.06 13.19
CA PHE A 176 14.06 19.78 12.94
C PHE A 176 14.74 19.73 11.56
N ARG A 177 14.10 20.28 10.51
CA ARG A 177 14.72 20.37 9.17
C ARG A 177 15.99 21.22 9.18
N ASN A 178 15.97 22.36 9.87
CA ASN A 178 17.14 23.22 10.00
C ASN A 178 18.25 22.51 10.80
N ASP A 179 17.92 21.93 11.96
CA ASP A 179 18.88 21.22 12.79
C ASP A 179 19.54 20.04 12.03
N VAL A 180 18.77 19.31 11.21
CA VAL A 180 19.29 18.22 10.37
C VAL A 180 20.25 18.73 9.28
N THR A 181 19.98 19.90 8.71
CA THR A 181 20.83 20.54 7.70
C THR A 181 22.13 21.07 8.31
N GLU A 182 22.07 21.64 9.50
CA GLU A 182 23.22 22.19 10.22
C GLU A 182 24.10 21.12 10.88
N ASN A 183 23.54 19.93 11.13
CA ASN A 183 24.26 18.82 11.75
C ASN A 183 25.42 18.33 10.85
N LYS A 184 26.65 18.55 11.32
CA LYS A 184 27.89 18.06 10.69
C LYS A 184 28.21 16.59 10.99
N GLY A 185 27.51 15.98 11.96
CA GLY A 185 27.73 14.60 12.39
C GLY A 185 26.94 13.56 11.59
N ASN A 186 26.85 12.33 12.11
CA ASN A 186 26.06 11.28 11.47
C ASN A 186 24.56 11.60 11.52
N ARG A 187 23.97 11.88 10.36
CA ARG A 187 22.56 12.25 10.21
C ARG A 187 21.58 11.22 10.80
N ARG A 188 21.84 9.91 10.64
CA ARG A 188 20.95 8.86 11.15
C ARG A 188 20.98 8.81 12.68
N ALA A 189 22.16 8.96 13.28
CA ALA A 189 22.32 9.01 14.73
C ALA A 189 21.61 10.23 15.33
N PHE A 190 21.78 11.41 14.71
CA PHE A 190 21.09 12.63 15.14
C PHE A 190 19.57 12.48 15.12
N ILE A 191 19.00 11.96 14.03
CA ILE A 191 17.55 11.72 13.93
C ILE A 191 17.08 10.75 15.01
N ASP A 192 17.84 9.69 15.28
CA ASP A 192 17.49 8.72 16.33
C ASP A 192 17.50 9.36 17.73
N GLU A 193 18.46 10.24 18.01
CA GLU A 193 18.55 10.99 19.26
C GLU A 193 17.34 11.91 19.45
N VAL A 194 17.00 12.71 18.43
CA VAL A 194 15.80 13.56 18.46
C VAL A 194 14.56 12.70 18.73
N PHE A 195 14.42 11.57 18.05
CA PHE A 195 13.27 10.71 18.25
C PHE A 195 13.25 10.09 19.66
N THR A 196 14.39 9.69 20.20
CA THR A 196 14.49 9.21 21.58
C THR A 196 13.99 10.28 22.54
N ARG A 197 14.46 11.51 22.40
CA ARG A 197 14.07 12.64 23.27
C ARG A 197 12.57 12.89 23.23
N GLU A 198 11.95 12.90 22.04
CA GLU A 198 10.50 13.06 21.91
C GLU A 198 9.73 11.89 22.57
N ILE A 199 10.17 10.64 22.41
CA ILE A 199 9.55 9.49 23.08
C ILE A 199 9.65 9.59 24.60
N LEU A 200 10.81 9.98 25.14
CA LEU A 200 11.00 10.18 26.57
C LEU A 200 10.07 11.27 27.11
N LYS A 201 9.88 12.37 26.37
CA LYS A 201 8.96 13.45 26.72
C LYS A 201 7.50 13.00 26.71
N ILE A 202 7.05 12.29 25.67
CA ILE A 202 5.65 11.83 25.53
C ILE A 202 5.27 10.85 26.63
N TYR A 203 6.21 9.99 27.05
CA TYR A 203 5.96 8.89 27.99
C TYR A 203 6.60 9.12 29.38
N ALA A 204 6.94 10.36 29.75
CA ALA A 204 7.62 10.68 31.00
C ALA A 204 6.91 10.10 32.24
N ASP A 205 5.58 10.26 32.34
CA ASP A 205 4.77 9.71 33.45
C ASP A 205 4.70 8.18 33.47
N ASP A 206 4.82 7.55 32.30
CA ASP A 206 4.83 6.08 32.22
C ASP A 206 6.20 5.54 32.61
N ILE A 207 7.27 6.24 32.23
CA ILE A 207 8.65 5.91 32.57
C ILE A 207 8.92 6.13 34.06
N GLY A 208 8.52 7.29 34.61
CA GLY A 208 8.71 7.61 36.03
C GLY A 208 7.94 6.68 36.98
N ALA A 209 6.88 6.04 36.49
CA ALA A 209 6.12 5.02 37.22
C ALA A 209 6.54 3.58 36.88
N GLU A 210 7.65 3.39 36.16
CA GLU A 210 8.19 2.09 35.72
C GLU A 210 7.18 1.21 34.95
N ARG A 211 6.23 1.83 34.24
CA ARG A 211 5.17 1.14 33.50
C ARG A 211 5.65 0.70 32.12
N PHE A 212 6.69 -0.12 32.07
CA PHE A 212 7.29 -0.63 30.83
C PHE A 212 6.53 -1.80 30.19
N LYS A 213 5.61 -2.45 30.93
CA LYS A 213 4.87 -3.63 30.48
C LYS A 213 4.00 -3.35 29.26
N THR A 214 4.26 -4.09 28.19
CA THR A 214 3.32 -4.33 27.09
C THR A 214 2.72 -5.72 27.24
N ARG A 215 1.59 -6.00 26.56
CA ARG A 215 0.91 -7.31 26.59
C ARG A 215 1.82 -8.47 26.13
N GLU A 216 2.93 -8.18 25.46
CA GLU A 216 3.80 -9.16 24.79
C GLU A 216 5.27 -9.18 25.29
N SER A 217 5.67 -8.30 26.22
CA SER A 217 7.07 -8.16 26.63
C SER A 217 7.46 -9.07 27.81
N ARG A 218 8.49 -9.93 27.63
CA ARG A 218 9.15 -10.72 28.69
C ARG A 218 10.35 -10.04 29.37
N GLU A 219 10.89 -8.95 28.80
CA GLU A 219 12.00 -8.18 29.38
C GLU A 219 11.60 -6.71 29.48
N GLU A 220 12.07 -6.03 30.53
CA GLU A 220 11.56 -4.74 31.00
C GLU A 220 12.67 -3.68 31.08
N THR A 221 13.31 -3.34 29.95
CA THR A 221 14.29 -2.24 29.91
C THR A 221 13.72 -0.99 29.25
N LEU A 222 14.14 0.19 29.72
CA LEU A 222 13.82 1.48 29.10
C LEU A 222 14.20 1.50 27.60
N ALA A 223 15.36 0.92 27.26
CA ALA A 223 15.82 0.83 25.88
C ALA A 223 14.84 0.04 24.98
N LYS A 224 14.34 -1.10 25.47
CA LYS A 224 13.33 -1.89 24.74
C LYS A 224 12.00 -1.14 24.64
N PHE A 225 11.56 -0.49 25.71
CA PHE A 225 10.35 0.34 25.70
C PHE A 225 10.44 1.44 24.63
N VAL A 226 11.52 2.23 24.63
CA VAL A 226 11.74 3.32 23.66
C VAL A 226 11.75 2.76 22.24
N ARG A 227 12.49 1.67 21.99
CA ARG A 227 12.54 1.01 20.69
C ARG A 227 11.16 0.57 20.21
N THR A 228 10.35 -0.04 21.07
CA THR A 228 8.97 -0.44 20.75
C THR A 228 8.09 0.77 20.43
N LYS A 229 8.19 1.86 21.21
CA LYS A 229 7.41 3.07 20.93
C LYS A 229 7.79 3.74 19.60
N LYS A 230 9.09 3.85 19.31
CA LYS A 230 9.58 4.31 18.00
C LYS A 230 9.04 3.46 16.85
N SER A 231 9.10 2.12 16.98
CA SER A 231 8.57 1.20 15.98
C SER A 231 7.07 1.41 15.76
N ASN A 232 6.28 1.53 16.83
CA ASN A 232 4.84 1.76 16.73
C ASN A 232 4.51 3.10 16.05
N HIS A 233 5.26 4.16 16.35
CA HIS A 233 5.10 5.45 15.69
C HIS A 233 5.41 5.38 14.19
N PHE A 234 6.45 4.63 13.79
CA PHE A 234 6.74 4.40 12.37
C PHE A 234 5.63 3.60 11.68
N ASP A 235 5.08 2.59 12.35
CA ASP A 235 3.94 1.82 11.83
C ASP A 235 2.69 2.69 11.66
N TYR A 236 2.41 3.58 12.62
CA TYR A 236 1.32 4.54 12.51
C TYR A 236 1.57 5.56 11.40
N ALA A 237 2.79 6.07 11.26
CA ALA A 237 3.15 7.00 10.20
C ALA A 237 2.94 6.38 8.80
N ASP A 238 3.41 5.14 8.61
CA ASP A 238 3.20 4.39 7.37
C ASP A 238 1.70 4.19 7.07
N ALA A 239 0.93 3.77 8.07
CA ALA A 239 -0.52 3.60 7.92
C ALA A 239 -1.26 4.94 7.69
N PHE A 240 -0.86 6.05 8.33
CA PHE A 240 -1.44 7.37 8.05
C PHE A 240 -1.20 7.79 6.61
N MET A 241 0.03 7.61 6.11
CA MET A 241 0.37 7.89 4.71
C MET A 241 -0.47 7.04 3.75
N ARG A 242 -0.56 5.73 3.95
CA ARG A 242 -1.35 4.82 3.10
C ARG A 242 -2.84 5.16 3.11
N TYR A 243 -3.42 5.39 4.28
CA TYR A 243 -4.85 5.71 4.40
C TYR A 243 -5.19 7.05 3.76
N LEU A 244 -4.37 8.09 3.97
CA LEU A 244 -4.60 9.37 3.32
C LEU A 244 -4.32 9.29 1.81
N ARG A 245 -3.34 8.48 1.39
CA ARG A 245 -3.03 8.22 -0.02
C ARG A 245 -4.21 7.56 -0.76
N ALA A 246 -4.95 6.67 -0.11
CA ALA A 246 -6.15 6.04 -0.67
C ALA A 246 -7.27 7.05 -1.03
N THR A 247 -7.26 8.25 -0.44
CA THR A 247 -8.17 9.34 -0.81
C THR A 247 -7.78 10.05 -2.11
N GLN A 248 -6.57 9.79 -2.63
CA GLN A 248 -5.92 10.49 -3.74
C GLN A 248 -5.69 12.00 -3.53
N LEU A 249 -6.00 12.56 -2.35
CA LEU A 249 -5.76 13.97 -2.01
C LEU A 249 -4.27 14.28 -1.76
N ILE A 250 -3.48 13.25 -1.47
CA ILE A 250 -2.03 13.33 -1.40
C ILE A 250 -1.41 12.38 -2.42
N THR A 251 -0.21 12.73 -2.89
CA THR A 251 0.67 11.86 -3.67
C THR A 251 2.09 11.88 -3.09
N PHE A 252 3.01 11.20 -3.75
CA PHE A 252 4.42 11.23 -3.38
C PHE A 252 5.23 11.98 -4.43
N ASP A 253 6.10 12.87 -3.97
CA ASP A 253 7.07 13.50 -4.85
C ASP A 253 7.97 12.43 -5.49
N LYS A 254 8.12 12.47 -6.82
CA LYS A 254 8.78 11.42 -7.60
C LYS A 254 10.26 11.25 -7.27
N LYS A 255 10.92 12.28 -6.72
CA LYS A 255 12.36 12.27 -6.41
C LYS A 255 12.63 11.95 -4.95
N THR A 256 11.91 12.61 -4.06
CA THR A 256 12.14 12.60 -2.61
C THR A 256 11.26 11.61 -1.86
N PHE A 257 10.19 11.10 -2.48
CA PHE A 257 9.20 10.20 -1.88
C PHE A 257 8.47 10.77 -0.66
N ARG A 258 8.54 12.09 -0.47
CA ARG A 258 7.79 12.79 0.56
C ARG A 258 6.33 12.90 0.13
N ALA A 259 5.41 12.78 1.09
CA ALA A 259 4.01 13.03 0.86
C ALA A 259 3.80 14.52 0.54
N ILE A 260 3.09 14.81 -0.54
CA ILE A 260 2.71 16.15 -1.00
C ILE A 260 1.20 16.18 -1.26
N VAL A 261 0.61 17.37 -1.30
CA VAL A 261 -0.75 17.50 -1.86
C VAL A 261 -0.71 17.09 -3.31
N ALA A 262 -1.62 16.20 -3.74
CA ALA A 262 -1.74 15.80 -5.13
C ALA A 262 -2.06 17.03 -6.00
N PRO A 263 -1.17 17.41 -6.94
CA PRO A 263 -1.41 18.57 -7.80
C PRO A 263 -2.76 18.54 -8.50
N ALA A 264 -3.17 17.37 -9.01
CA ALA A 264 -4.47 17.18 -9.67
C ALA A 264 -5.69 17.42 -8.74
N ARG A 265 -5.50 17.39 -7.41
CA ARG A 265 -6.56 17.50 -6.39
C ARG A 265 -6.40 18.72 -5.48
N ALA A 266 -5.56 19.69 -5.86
CA ALA A 266 -5.25 20.84 -5.00
C ALA A 266 -6.48 21.68 -4.62
N GLU A 267 -7.42 21.87 -5.56
CA GLU A 267 -8.69 22.59 -5.32
C GLU A 267 -9.59 21.84 -4.33
N GLU A 268 -9.66 20.50 -4.45
CA GLU A 268 -10.43 19.65 -3.54
C GLU A 268 -9.85 19.68 -2.12
N VAL A 269 -8.53 19.63 -1.98
CA VAL A 269 -7.85 19.78 -0.69
C VAL A 269 -8.15 21.15 -0.06
N ALA A 270 -8.05 22.22 -0.84
CA ALA A 270 -8.37 23.56 -0.36
C ALA A 270 -9.83 23.66 0.10
N TYR A 271 -10.77 23.05 -0.63
CA TYR A 271 -12.17 23.00 -0.26
C TYR A 271 -12.37 22.22 1.05
N ILE A 272 -11.77 21.04 1.21
CA ILE A 272 -11.90 20.23 2.43
C ILE A 272 -11.36 20.99 3.65
N LEU A 273 -10.16 21.55 3.54
CA LEU A 273 -9.52 22.28 4.65
C LEU A 273 -10.27 23.56 5.04
N LYS A 274 -11.01 24.16 4.10
CA LYS A 274 -11.86 25.32 4.34
C LYS A 274 -13.20 24.94 4.99
N ASN A 275 -13.82 23.84 4.56
CA ASN A 275 -15.21 23.53 4.88
C ASN A 275 -15.37 22.47 5.98
N VAL A 276 -14.35 21.67 6.29
CA VAL A 276 -14.42 20.67 7.36
C VAL A 276 -13.87 21.27 8.66
N PRO A 277 -14.68 21.34 9.74
CA PRO A 277 -14.22 21.86 11.03
C PRO A 277 -13.09 21.01 11.61
N ARG A 278 -12.06 21.68 12.13
CA ARG A 278 -10.92 21.05 12.79
C ARG A 278 -11.28 20.41 14.13
N GLN A 279 -12.16 21.08 14.87
CA GLN A 279 -12.63 20.60 16.16
C GLN A 279 -13.51 19.36 16.01
N ILE A 280 -13.45 18.49 17.01
CA ILE A 280 -14.32 17.31 17.06
C ILE A 280 -15.77 17.72 17.36
N SER A 281 -16.71 16.89 16.94
CA SER A 281 -18.11 17.03 17.34
C SER A 281 -18.34 16.29 18.66
N ASN A 282 -19.15 16.85 19.56
CA ASN A 282 -19.53 16.17 20.80
C ASN A 282 -20.80 15.33 20.58
N PHE A 283 -20.80 14.08 21.04
CA PHE A 283 -21.92 13.15 20.90
C PHE A 283 -22.26 12.56 22.26
N LYS A 284 -23.52 12.68 22.70
CA LYS A 284 -23.97 12.21 24.02
C LYS A 284 -24.15 10.70 24.04
N THR A 285 -24.55 10.12 22.91
CA THR A 285 -24.86 8.68 22.81
C THR A 285 -24.14 8.01 21.65
N ALA A 286 -24.01 6.68 21.73
CA ALA A 286 -23.52 5.89 20.61
C ALA A 286 -24.44 5.97 19.38
N GLY A 287 -25.76 6.14 19.59
CA GLY A 287 -26.73 6.30 18.51
C GLY A 287 -26.53 7.58 17.70
N GLU A 288 -26.35 8.72 18.40
CA GLU A 288 -26.05 10.00 17.74
C GLU A 288 -24.77 9.93 16.91
N PHE A 289 -23.71 9.32 17.45
CA PHE A 289 -22.47 9.15 16.72
C PHE A 289 -22.61 8.23 15.51
N LYS A 290 -23.39 7.15 15.61
CA LYS A 290 -23.70 6.28 14.48
C LYS A 290 -24.46 7.02 13.39
N ASN A 291 -25.43 7.85 13.74
CA ASN A 291 -26.17 8.66 12.76
C ASN A 291 -25.22 9.57 11.98
N TYR A 292 -24.28 10.23 12.66
CA TYR A 292 -23.26 11.05 12.02
C TYR A 292 -22.28 10.23 11.15
N LEU A 293 -21.74 9.14 11.72
CA LEU A 293 -20.70 8.34 11.09
C LEU A 293 -21.23 7.54 9.88
N TYR A 294 -22.47 7.04 9.96
CA TYR A 294 -23.09 6.20 8.93
C TYR A 294 -23.90 7.02 7.90
N ASP A 295 -23.93 8.34 8.01
CA ASP A 295 -24.47 9.19 6.96
C ASP A 295 -23.40 9.43 5.88
N PRO A 296 -23.57 8.96 4.64
CA PRO A 296 -22.56 9.15 3.59
C PRO A 296 -22.43 10.60 3.10
N THR A 297 -23.34 11.50 3.49
CA THR A 297 -23.43 12.87 2.95
C THR A 297 -23.02 13.97 3.93
N SER A 298 -22.85 13.64 5.22
CA SER A 298 -22.61 14.63 6.29
C SER A 298 -21.29 15.40 6.17
N LEU A 299 -20.37 14.97 5.32
CA LEU A 299 -19.13 15.68 5.02
C LEU A 299 -19.10 16.05 3.54
N PRO A 300 -19.22 17.34 3.17
CA PRO A 300 -19.28 17.76 1.78
C PRO A 300 -17.90 17.67 1.12
N LEU A 301 -17.86 17.15 -0.10
CA LEU A 301 -16.69 17.20 -0.99
C LEU A 301 -16.94 18.23 -2.10
N LEU A 302 -15.87 18.71 -2.72
CA LEU A 302 -15.98 19.67 -3.83
C LEU A 302 -16.75 19.06 -5.02
N THR A 303 -16.60 17.75 -5.23
CA THR A 303 -17.32 16.99 -6.25
C THR A 303 -18.82 16.86 -5.98
N ASP A 304 -19.33 17.26 -4.80
CA ASP A 304 -20.78 17.37 -4.56
C ASP A 304 -21.38 18.66 -5.15
N ASN A 305 -20.52 19.59 -5.59
CA ASN A 305 -20.96 20.81 -6.24
C ASN A 305 -21.16 20.57 -7.74
N ARG A 306 -22.41 20.66 -8.19
CA ARG A 306 -22.76 20.49 -9.61
C ARG A 306 -22.01 21.47 -10.53
N GLY A 307 -21.98 22.76 -10.18
CA GLY A 307 -21.32 23.79 -10.99
C GLY A 307 -19.82 23.53 -11.13
N TYR A 308 -19.17 23.03 -10.09
CA TYR A 308 -17.77 22.56 -10.16
C TYR A 308 -17.62 21.42 -11.16
N LEU A 309 -18.46 20.37 -11.08
CA LEU A 309 -18.39 19.23 -12.00
C LEU A 309 -18.61 19.66 -13.46
N GLU A 310 -19.63 20.49 -13.71
CA GLU A 310 -19.96 20.99 -15.05
C GLU A 310 -18.80 21.83 -15.61
N HIS A 311 -18.27 22.77 -14.82
CA HIS A 311 -17.11 23.57 -15.21
C HIS A 311 -15.87 22.70 -15.50
N HIS A 312 -15.60 21.71 -14.65
CA HIS A 312 -14.44 20.83 -14.80
C HIS A 312 -14.57 19.93 -16.04
N LEU A 313 -15.74 19.34 -16.27
CA LEU A 313 -16.03 18.57 -17.49
C LEU A 313 -15.90 19.43 -18.74
N SER A 314 -16.39 20.67 -18.72
CA SER A 314 -16.21 21.62 -19.83
C SER A 314 -14.73 21.94 -20.09
N LYS A 315 -13.92 22.14 -19.04
CA LYS A 315 -12.47 22.36 -19.16
C LYS A 315 -11.77 21.17 -19.81
N LEU A 316 -12.20 19.95 -19.49
CA LEU A 316 -11.74 18.70 -20.10
C LEU A 316 -12.37 18.42 -21.47
N ARG A 317 -13.25 19.30 -21.97
CA ARG A 317 -13.99 19.14 -23.23
C ARG A 317 -14.85 17.85 -23.28
N VAL A 318 -15.34 17.41 -22.12
CA VAL A 318 -16.23 16.25 -22.00
C VAL A 318 -17.68 16.71 -22.18
N PRO A 319 -18.43 16.16 -23.15
CA PRO A 319 -19.83 16.51 -23.31
C PRO A 319 -20.70 15.91 -22.20
N PHE A 320 -21.60 16.75 -21.67
CA PHE A 320 -22.63 16.38 -20.71
C PHE A 320 -23.94 17.11 -21.05
N ASN A 321 -25.05 16.66 -20.46
CA ASN A 321 -26.34 17.32 -20.58
C ASN A 321 -26.85 17.76 -19.20
N GLU A 322 -27.72 18.78 -19.17
CA GLU A 322 -28.25 19.36 -17.93
C GLU A 322 -29.15 18.40 -17.13
N ARG A 323 -29.67 17.34 -17.76
CA ARG A 323 -30.53 16.35 -17.10
C ARG A 323 -29.75 15.33 -16.28
N LEU A 324 -28.43 15.24 -16.43
CA LEU A 324 -27.61 14.31 -15.66
C LEU A 324 -27.65 14.66 -14.17
N THR A 325 -27.67 13.65 -13.32
CA THR A 325 -27.53 13.81 -11.87
C THR A 325 -26.06 14.10 -11.50
N ILE A 326 -25.82 14.58 -10.28
CA ILE A 326 -24.46 14.78 -9.75
C ILE A 326 -23.64 13.47 -9.84
N GLU A 327 -24.24 12.34 -9.49
CA GLU A 327 -23.55 11.04 -9.56
C GLU A 327 -23.20 10.63 -11.00
N GLN A 328 -24.05 10.96 -11.98
CA GLN A 328 -23.75 10.72 -13.40
C GLN A 328 -22.66 11.65 -13.94
N LEU A 329 -22.61 12.90 -13.46
CA LEU A 329 -21.51 13.82 -13.78
C LEU A 329 -20.19 13.35 -13.16
N LYS A 330 -20.21 12.83 -11.93
CA LYS A 330 -19.06 12.19 -11.30
C LYS A 330 -18.60 10.94 -12.05
N ASP A 331 -19.52 10.07 -12.48
CA ASP A 331 -19.20 8.89 -13.30
C ASP A 331 -18.46 9.31 -14.60
N LYS A 332 -18.90 10.40 -15.25
CA LYS A 332 -18.23 10.95 -16.43
C LYS A 332 -16.84 11.51 -16.14
N LEU A 333 -16.68 12.22 -15.02
CA LEU A 333 -15.39 12.78 -14.62
C LEU A 333 -14.36 11.66 -14.35
N GLU A 334 -14.74 10.65 -13.58
CA GLU A 334 -13.89 9.49 -13.26
C GLU A 334 -13.49 8.72 -14.54
N GLN A 335 -14.42 8.59 -15.50
CA GLN A 335 -14.12 7.98 -16.80
C GLN A 335 -13.05 8.79 -17.58
N GLU A 336 -13.16 10.11 -17.60
CA GLU A 336 -12.20 10.97 -18.31
C GLU A 336 -10.84 10.99 -17.62
N GLU A 337 -10.81 11.07 -16.31
CA GLU A 337 -9.60 10.94 -15.48
C GLU A 337 -8.88 9.60 -15.76
N GLY A 338 -9.63 8.51 -15.92
CA GLY A 338 -9.08 7.22 -16.35
C GLY A 338 -8.37 7.28 -17.71
N LYS A 339 -8.91 8.02 -18.69
CA LYS A 339 -8.25 8.21 -19.99
C LYS A 339 -6.97 9.05 -19.88
N ILE A 340 -6.99 10.09 -19.04
CA ILE A 340 -5.81 10.92 -18.77
C ILE A 340 -4.68 10.06 -18.20
N ILE A 341 -5.01 9.18 -17.26
CA ILE A 341 -4.08 8.19 -16.69
C ILE A 341 -3.51 7.28 -17.77
N THR A 342 -4.37 6.65 -18.59
CA THR A 342 -3.92 5.78 -19.68
C THR A 342 -2.96 6.50 -20.63
N HIS A 343 -3.29 7.73 -21.01
CA HIS A 343 -2.43 8.52 -21.90
C HIS A 343 -1.10 8.94 -21.24
N ALA A 344 -1.09 9.19 -19.94
CA ALA A 344 0.14 9.46 -19.18
C ALA A 344 1.05 8.22 -19.12
N ILE A 345 0.48 7.02 -19.00
CA ILE A 345 1.22 5.76 -19.08
C ILE A 345 1.84 5.60 -20.47
N GLU A 346 1.08 5.80 -21.54
CA GLU A 346 1.58 5.71 -22.92
C GLU A 346 2.77 6.66 -23.15
N LYS A 347 2.65 7.92 -22.73
CA LYS A 347 3.77 8.89 -22.81
C LYS A 347 4.99 8.45 -22.01
N THR A 348 4.76 7.92 -20.81
CA THR A 348 5.84 7.39 -19.96
C THR A 348 6.54 6.23 -20.66
N THR A 349 5.78 5.30 -21.22
CA THR A 349 6.28 4.16 -22.00
C THR A 349 7.14 4.62 -23.18
N ILE A 350 6.70 5.61 -23.95
CA ILE A 350 7.50 6.17 -25.05
C ILE A 350 8.83 6.74 -24.52
N SER A 351 8.78 7.54 -23.44
CA SER A 351 10.00 8.15 -22.87
C SER A 351 10.99 7.13 -22.28
N LEU A 352 10.49 6.01 -21.76
CA LEU A 352 11.30 4.93 -21.19
C LEU A 352 12.06 4.19 -22.27
N LYS A 353 11.46 3.97 -23.45
CA LYS A 353 12.07 3.29 -24.60
C LYS A 353 13.30 4.03 -25.16
N GLU A 354 13.46 5.31 -24.83
CA GLU A 354 14.62 6.12 -25.19
C GLU A 354 15.77 6.04 -24.17
N TYR A 355 15.69 5.16 -23.17
CA TYR A 355 16.68 4.96 -22.10
C TYR A 355 17.01 6.19 -21.23
N ARG A 356 16.32 7.32 -21.40
CA ARG A 356 16.57 8.58 -20.67
C ARG A 356 16.39 8.46 -19.15
N GLN A 357 15.69 7.44 -18.68
CA GLN A 357 15.37 7.23 -17.26
C GLN A 357 16.16 6.09 -16.61
N PHE A 358 17.18 5.53 -17.29
CA PHE A 358 17.92 4.38 -16.76
C PHE A 358 18.50 4.65 -15.36
N ASP A 359 19.22 5.76 -15.18
CA ASP A 359 19.83 6.10 -13.90
C ASP A 359 18.80 6.31 -12.78
N ASP A 360 17.63 6.85 -13.14
CA ASP A 360 16.51 7.00 -12.20
C ASP A 360 15.97 5.64 -11.78
N ILE A 361 15.75 4.71 -12.71
CA ILE A 361 15.30 3.34 -12.42
C ILE A 361 16.30 2.65 -11.47
N ILE A 362 17.61 2.73 -11.74
CA ILE A 362 18.63 2.16 -10.86
C ILE A 362 18.62 2.81 -9.47
N SER A 363 18.47 4.13 -9.41
CA SER A 363 18.35 4.88 -8.15
C SER A 363 17.14 4.43 -7.33
N VAL A 364 15.99 4.20 -7.98
CA VAL A 364 14.77 3.71 -7.34
C VAL A 364 14.96 2.29 -6.81
N PHE A 365 15.60 1.37 -7.54
CA PHE A 365 15.89 0.03 -7.01
C PHE A 365 16.74 0.06 -5.73
N ARG A 366 17.77 0.94 -5.68
CA ARG A 366 18.57 1.13 -4.47
C ARG A 366 17.71 1.60 -3.29
N LYS A 367 16.82 2.57 -3.51
CA LYS A 367 15.92 3.08 -2.47
C LYS A 367 14.88 2.05 -2.04
N VAL A 368 14.37 1.22 -2.96
CA VAL A 368 13.49 0.08 -2.65
C VAL A 368 14.20 -0.91 -1.73
N GLN A 369 15.43 -1.30 -2.06
CA GLN A 369 16.24 -2.22 -1.25
C GLN A 369 16.51 -1.66 0.16
N LEU A 370 16.75 -0.36 0.28
CA LEU A 370 16.92 0.34 1.55
C LEU A 370 15.60 0.66 2.28
N ARG A 371 14.45 0.36 1.68
CA ARG A 371 13.10 0.72 2.18
C ARG A 371 12.91 2.22 2.41
N GLU A 372 13.58 3.02 1.57
CA GLU A 372 13.53 4.49 1.56
C GLU A 372 12.48 5.05 0.57
N VAL A 373 11.55 4.19 0.13
CA VAL A 373 10.37 4.54 -0.68
C VAL A 373 9.08 4.37 0.13
N PRO A 374 7.95 4.98 -0.29
CA PRO A 374 6.64 4.64 0.24
C PRO A 374 6.32 3.22 -0.24
N ASP A 375 5.66 2.41 0.59
CA ASP A 375 5.24 1.06 0.20
C ASP A 375 6.23 0.26 -0.70
N PRO A 376 7.36 -0.25 -0.14
CA PRO A 376 8.41 -0.85 -0.94
C PRO A 376 7.97 -1.95 -1.93
N PRO A 377 7.02 -2.86 -1.60
CA PRO A 377 6.46 -3.80 -2.58
C PRO A 377 5.89 -3.14 -3.84
N LEU A 378 4.97 -2.18 -3.68
CA LEU A 378 4.33 -1.47 -4.79
C LEU A 378 5.35 -0.72 -5.66
N TYR A 379 6.32 -0.06 -5.04
CA TYR A 379 7.39 0.63 -5.79
C TYR A 379 8.35 -0.34 -6.46
N PHE A 380 8.49 -1.55 -5.93
CA PHE A 380 9.27 -2.60 -6.58
C PHE A 380 8.57 -3.10 -7.85
N GLU A 381 7.28 -3.42 -7.76
CA GLU A 381 6.42 -3.77 -8.91
C GLU A 381 6.50 -2.70 -10.00
N TRP A 382 6.25 -1.44 -9.63
CA TRP A 382 6.28 -0.31 -10.56
C TRP A 382 7.64 -0.12 -11.22
N ASN A 383 8.74 -0.24 -10.48
CA ASN A 383 10.07 0.01 -11.02
C ASN A 383 10.60 -1.16 -11.87
N VAL A 384 10.19 -2.40 -11.59
CA VAL A 384 10.42 -3.54 -12.49
C VAL A 384 9.65 -3.35 -13.80
N TRP A 385 8.40 -2.90 -13.74
CA TRP A 385 7.64 -2.56 -14.96
C TRP A 385 8.36 -1.49 -15.79
N ARG A 386 8.83 -0.40 -15.17
CA ARG A 386 9.62 0.63 -15.87
C ARG A 386 10.86 0.06 -16.54
N ALA A 387 11.57 -0.83 -15.86
CA ALA A 387 12.75 -1.49 -16.41
C ALA A 387 12.39 -2.31 -17.65
N LEU A 388 11.37 -3.17 -17.58
CA LEU A 388 10.93 -3.99 -18.71
C LEU A 388 10.45 -3.14 -19.89
N VAL A 389 9.71 -2.06 -19.63
CA VAL A 389 9.26 -1.12 -20.66
C VAL A 389 10.45 -0.44 -21.35
N MET A 390 11.48 -0.06 -20.59
CA MET A 390 12.71 0.53 -21.12
C MET A 390 13.52 -0.47 -21.96
N MET A 391 13.53 -1.76 -21.58
CA MET A 391 14.13 -2.83 -22.39
C MET A 391 13.49 -2.96 -23.78
N ASN A 392 12.22 -2.55 -23.90
CA ASN A 392 11.47 -2.46 -25.16
C ASN A 392 11.28 -3.84 -25.86
N TYR A 393 10.71 -3.85 -27.07
CA TYR A 393 10.48 -5.03 -27.94
C TYR A 393 9.35 -5.99 -27.56
N ALA A 394 8.69 -5.76 -26.42
CA ALA A 394 7.36 -6.31 -26.21
C ALA A 394 6.33 -5.52 -27.04
N LYS A 395 5.31 -6.22 -27.55
CA LYS A 395 4.11 -5.62 -28.14
C LYS A 395 3.32 -4.86 -27.08
N ASP A 396 3.19 -5.45 -25.89
CA ASP A 396 2.52 -4.85 -24.74
C ASP A 396 3.21 -5.26 -23.43
N ILE A 397 3.29 -4.32 -22.47
CA ILE A 397 3.79 -4.57 -21.11
C ILE A 397 2.85 -3.88 -20.14
N LYS A 398 2.05 -4.70 -19.46
CA LYS A 398 1.02 -4.25 -18.54
C LYS A 398 1.42 -4.55 -17.11
N GLY A 399 1.62 -3.50 -16.32
CA GLY A 399 1.63 -3.61 -14.86
C GLY A 399 0.21 -3.72 -14.32
N ASN A 400 -0.05 -4.67 -13.42
CA ASN A 400 -1.36 -4.84 -12.78
C ASN A 400 -1.54 -3.95 -11.53
N PHE A 401 -0.54 -3.13 -11.19
CA PHE A 401 -0.69 -2.03 -10.25
C PHE A 401 -1.53 -0.89 -10.87
N THR A 402 -2.04 -0.01 -10.02
CA THR A 402 -2.72 1.23 -10.42
C THR A 402 -1.84 2.44 -10.19
N ILE A 403 -2.08 3.52 -10.92
CA ILE A 403 -1.41 4.80 -10.73
C ILE A 403 -2.45 5.90 -10.47
N ASP A 404 -2.03 6.98 -9.83
CA ASP A 404 -2.86 8.18 -9.68
C ASP A 404 -2.77 9.11 -10.91
N LEU A 405 -3.52 10.21 -10.84
CA LEU A 405 -3.51 11.26 -11.87
C LEU A 405 -2.16 11.97 -12.02
N ASP A 406 -1.28 11.88 -11.04
CA ASP A 406 0.06 12.47 -11.05
C ASP A 406 1.13 11.50 -11.59
N GLY A 407 0.73 10.28 -11.98
CA GLY A 407 1.61 9.26 -12.55
C GLY A 407 2.48 8.53 -11.52
N VAL A 408 2.00 8.44 -10.28
CA VAL A 408 2.67 7.78 -9.15
C VAL A 408 1.91 6.49 -8.81
N PRO A 409 2.59 5.36 -8.55
CA PRO A 409 1.89 4.12 -8.19
C PRO A 409 1.02 4.29 -6.95
N LEU A 410 -0.17 3.67 -6.97
CA LEU A 410 -1.23 3.85 -6.00
C LEU A 410 -1.55 2.56 -5.23
N ASN A 411 -1.87 1.47 -5.93
CA ASN A 411 -2.16 0.16 -5.34
C ASN A 411 -1.50 -0.96 -6.15
N SER A 412 -1.01 -2.00 -5.45
CA SER A 412 -0.45 -3.22 -6.06
C SER A 412 -1.51 -4.00 -6.84
N ALA A 413 -1.06 -5.03 -7.55
CA ALA A 413 -1.94 -5.97 -8.23
C ALA A 413 -3.03 -6.53 -7.29
N VAL A 414 -4.24 -6.63 -7.83
CA VAL A 414 -5.32 -7.37 -7.17
C VAL A 414 -4.97 -8.85 -7.13
N ALA A 415 -5.37 -9.54 -6.06
CA ALA A 415 -5.14 -10.97 -5.89
C ALA A 415 -5.54 -11.77 -7.16
N ASN A 416 -4.80 -12.86 -7.43
CA ASN A 416 -4.94 -13.75 -8.59
C ASN A 416 -4.42 -13.24 -9.93
N LYS A 417 -3.72 -12.11 -9.97
CA LYS A 417 -2.99 -11.66 -11.15
C LYS A 417 -1.49 -11.62 -10.86
N PRO A 418 -0.63 -11.89 -11.85
CA PRO A 418 0.78 -11.59 -11.73
C PRO A 418 0.98 -10.08 -11.63
N ASP A 419 2.11 -9.64 -11.10
CA ASP A 419 2.40 -8.21 -10.96
C ASP A 419 2.49 -7.51 -12.32
N ILE A 420 3.11 -8.17 -13.30
CA ILE A 420 3.30 -7.64 -14.66
C ILE A 420 3.07 -8.75 -15.69
N GLU A 421 2.45 -8.39 -16.81
CA GLU A 421 2.25 -9.25 -17.98
C GLU A 421 2.89 -8.59 -19.21
N ALA A 422 3.76 -9.31 -19.91
CA ALA A 422 4.42 -8.86 -21.12
C ALA A 422 4.13 -9.80 -22.29
N ASP A 423 3.71 -9.24 -23.43
CA ASP A 423 3.47 -9.96 -24.68
C ASP A 423 4.56 -9.59 -25.70
N TYR A 424 5.37 -10.57 -26.10
CA TYR A 424 6.43 -10.41 -27.11
C TYR A 424 6.03 -10.95 -28.50
N GLY A 425 4.77 -11.33 -28.69
CA GLY A 425 4.24 -11.89 -29.93
C GLY A 425 4.42 -13.40 -30.04
N GLU A 426 5.65 -13.91 -29.96
CA GLU A 426 5.93 -15.36 -30.06
C GLU A 426 5.96 -16.08 -28.71
N PHE A 427 6.04 -15.31 -27.63
CA PHE A 427 5.94 -15.81 -26.27
C PHE A 427 5.36 -14.73 -25.36
N LYS A 428 4.88 -15.13 -24.19
CA LYS A 428 4.48 -14.24 -23.11
C LYS A 428 5.40 -14.42 -21.91
N MET A 429 5.52 -13.38 -21.11
CA MET A 429 6.23 -13.42 -19.85
C MET A 429 5.38 -12.77 -18.78
N ILE A 430 5.06 -13.51 -17.72
CA ILE A 430 4.58 -12.92 -16.47
C ILE A 430 5.78 -12.59 -15.59
N VAL A 431 5.65 -11.56 -14.76
CA VAL A 431 6.68 -11.20 -13.80
C VAL A 431 6.03 -11.07 -12.43
N GLU A 432 6.68 -11.70 -11.45
CA GLU A 432 6.28 -11.73 -10.06
C GLU A 432 7.44 -11.16 -9.25
N VAL A 433 7.16 -10.19 -8.39
CA VAL A 433 8.17 -9.51 -7.59
C VAL A 433 7.81 -9.60 -6.11
N THR A 434 8.83 -9.75 -5.27
CA THR A 434 8.58 -9.80 -3.83
C THR A 434 9.67 -9.10 -3.03
N MET A 435 9.24 -8.40 -1.98
CA MET A 435 10.11 -7.89 -0.93
C MET A 435 10.25 -8.89 0.23
N SER A 436 9.57 -10.04 0.17
CA SER A 436 9.65 -11.12 1.16
C SER A 436 11.02 -11.79 1.12
N SER A 437 11.47 -12.25 2.28
CA SER A 437 12.80 -12.85 2.46
C SER A 437 12.77 -14.02 3.44
N GLY A 438 13.75 -14.93 3.35
CA GLY A 438 13.83 -16.11 4.21
C GLY A 438 12.66 -17.07 3.96
N SER A 439 12.30 -17.87 4.97
CA SER A 439 11.23 -18.88 4.83
C SER A 439 9.87 -18.29 4.46
N LYS A 440 9.61 -17.03 4.82
CA LYS A 440 8.37 -16.32 4.44
C LYS A 440 8.24 -16.13 2.94
N GLN A 441 9.35 -16.01 2.21
CA GLN A 441 9.31 -15.92 0.75
C GLN A 441 8.74 -17.21 0.16
N TYR A 442 9.19 -18.37 0.63
CA TYR A 442 8.63 -19.64 0.17
C TYR A 442 7.14 -19.77 0.53
N GLU A 443 6.77 -19.43 1.77
CA GLU A 443 5.37 -19.49 2.22
C GLU A 443 4.43 -18.58 1.42
N MET A 444 4.91 -17.41 0.99
CA MET A 444 4.09 -16.42 0.28
C MET A 444 4.11 -16.61 -1.23
N GLU A 445 5.21 -17.07 -1.81
CA GLU A 445 5.43 -17.02 -3.26
C GLU A 445 5.44 -18.39 -3.93
N GLY A 446 5.70 -19.48 -3.21
CA GLY A 446 5.85 -20.81 -3.81
C GLY A 446 4.60 -21.24 -4.60
N GLU A 447 3.46 -21.39 -3.91
CA GLU A 447 2.20 -21.77 -4.56
C GLU A 447 1.64 -20.68 -5.48
N PRO A 448 1.56 -19.39 -5.08
CA PRO A 448 0.87 -18.40 -5.89
C PRO A 448 1.56 -18.15 -7.23
N VAL A 449 2.90 -18.06 -7.26
CA VAL A 449 3.67 -17.86 -8.51
C VAL A 449 3.47 -19.02 -9.47
N ALA A 450 3.56 -20.27 -8.98
CA ALA A 450 3.35 -21.45 -9.81
C ALA A 450 1.91 -21.53 -10.36
N ARG A 451 0.92 -21.13 -9.55
CA ARG A 451 -0.48 -21.05 -9.97
C ARG A 451 -0.74 -19.95 -10.98
N HIS A 452 -0.16 -18.76 -10.81
CA HIS A 452 -0.28 -17.66 -11.77
C HIS A 452 0.35 -18.05 -13.11
N TYR A 453 1.53 -18.67 -13.09
CA TYR A 453 2.14 -19.26 -14.29
C TYR A 453 1.19 -20.26 -14.97
N GLY A 454 0.65 -21.22 -14.21
CA GLY A 454 -0.23 -22.25 -14.75
C GLY A 454 -1.47 -21.68 -15.42
N ARG A 455 -2.09 -20.67 -14.80
CA ARG A 455 -3.24 -19.95 -15.38
C ARG A 455 -2.86 -19.22 -16.66
N ALA A 456 -1.74 -18.49 -16.64
CA ALA A 456 -1.25 -17.76 -17.81
C ALA A 456 -0.97 -18.71 -18.98
N GLN A 457 -0.30 -19.84 -18.75
CA GLN A 457 -0.02 -20.84 -19.77
C GLN A 457 -1.28 -21.53 -20.29
N LEU A 458 -2.24 -21.88 -19.42
CA LEU A 458 -3.51 -22.47 -19.86
C LEU A 458 -4.38 -21.51 -20.68
N SER A 459 -4.19 -20.20 -20.51
CA SER A 459 -4.87 -19.15 -21.27
C SER A 459 -4.11 -18.71 -22.54
N SER A 460 -3.04 -19.41 -22.90
CA SER A 460 -2.13 -19.00 -23.98
C SER A 460 -1.75 -20.18 -24.87
N ASP A 461 -1.94 -20.01 -26.17
CA ASP A 461 -1.49 -20.98 -27.18
C ASP A 461 0.02 -20.89 -27.48
N ILE A 462 0.65 -19.78 -27.06
CA ILE A 462 2.09 -19.56 -27.16
C ILE A 462 2.79 -19.80 -25.81
N PRO A 463 4.10 -20.12 -25.81
CA PRO A 463 4.86 -20.36 -24.60
C PRO A 463 4.80 -19.18 -23.62
N VAL A 464 4.59 -19.49 -22.34
CA VAL A 464 4.66 -18.53 -21.24
C VAL A 464 5.92 -18.78 -20.42
N TYR A 465 6.58 -17.72 -19.97
CA TYR A 465 7.65 -17.76 -18.96
C TYR A 465 7.22 -16.96 -17.75
N CYS A 466 7.82 -17.25 -16.59
CA CYS A 466 7.66 -16.43 -15.39
C CYS A 466 9.03 -15.95 -14.91
N LEU A 467 9.24 -14.64 -14.85
CA LEU A 467 10.42 -14.06 -14.21
C LEU A 467 10.08 -13.74 -12.76
N PHE A 468 10.74 -14.40 -11.81
CA PHE A 468 10.54 -14.15 -10.38
C PHE A 468 11.70 -13.32 -9.82
N ILE A 469 11.42 -12.14 -9.27
CA ILE A 469 12.45 -11.19 -8.83
C ILE A 469 12.30 -10.87 -7.34
N ALA A 470 13.39 -11.02 -6.59
CA ALA A 470 13.43 -10.62 -5.18
C ALA A 470 14.80 -10.02 -4.83
N PRO A 471 14.93 -9.17 -3.78
CA PRO A 471 16.23 -8.71 -3.30
C PRO A 471 17.22 -9.85 -3.05
N LYS A 472 16.74 -10.98 -2.53
CA LYS A 472 17.47 -12.24 -2.41
C LYS A 472 16.51 -13.40 -2.62
N ILE A 473 16.89 -14.38 -3.44
CA ILE A 473 16.13 -15.62 -3.61
C ILE A 473 16.41 -16.54 -2.42
N ASN A 474 15.37 -17.05 -1.78
CA ASN A 474 15.45 -18.03 -0.71
C ASN A 474 15.66 -19.43 -1.29
N GLU A 475 16.53 -20.23 -0.65
CA GLU A 475 16.89 -21.59 -1.08
C GLU A 475 15.67 -22.51 -1.26
N ASN A 476 14.70 -22.48 -0.33
CA ASN A 476 13.49 -23.31 -0.46
C ASN A 476 12.59 -22.85 -1.61
N THR A 477 12.56 -21.54 -1.87
CA THR A 477 11.81 -20.97 -3.02
C THR A 477 12.47 -21.38 -4.34
N LEU A 478 13.80 -21.31 -4.39
CA LEU A 478 14.61 -21.75 -5.52
C LEU A 478 14.42 -23.26 -5.79
N ALA A 479 14.54 -24.09 -4.75
CA ALA A 479 14.33 -25.54 -4.83
C ALA A 479 12.89 -25.88 -5.29
N HIS A 480 11.90 -25.12 -4.83
CA HIS A 480 10.53 -25.28 -5.29
C HIS A 480 10.41 -25.02 -6.80
N PHE A 481 10.88 -23.86 -7.28
CA PHE A 481 10.80 -23.53 -8.70
C PHE A 481 11.59 -24.50 -9.57
N PHE A 482 12.79 -24.89 -9.12
CA PHE A 482 13.61 -25.90 -9.77
C PHE A 482 12.84 -27.21 -9.98
N ASN A 483 12.16 -27.70 -8.96
CA ASN A 483 11.37 -28.94 -9.06
C ASN A 483 10.12 -28.77 -9.94
N THR A 484 9.40 -27.65 -9.80
CA THR A 484 8.19 -27.41 -10.63
C THR A 484 8.51 -27.28 -12.12
N ASN A 485 9.71 -26.82 -12.47
CA ASN A 485 10.16 -26.76 -13.87
C ASN A 485 10.44 -28.16 -14.45
N ARG A 486 10.77 -29.17 -13.61
CA ARG A 486 11.13 -30.53 -14.05
C ARG A 486 9.94 -31.48 -14.07
N PHE A 487 9.06 -31.35 -13.09
CA PHE A 487 7.95 -32.28 -12.88
C PHE A 487 6.63 -31.71 -13.38
N ASN A 488 5.87 -32.55 -14.07
CA ASN A 488 4.56 -32.18 -14.57
C ASN A 488 3.56 -32.08 -13.40
N THR A 489 3.08 -30.87 -13.12
CA THR A 489 2.07 -30.62 -12.09
C THR A 489 0.83 -30.02 -12.75
N LYS A 490 -0.26 -30.80 -12.84
CA LYS A 490 -1.52 -30.36 -13.48
C LYS A 490 -2.06 -29.06 -12.89
N ALA A 491 -1.94 -28.87 -11.57
CA ALA A 491 -2.38 -27.65 -10.88
C ALA A 491 -1.62 -26.39 -11.34
N TYR A 492 -0.41 -26.54 -11.87
CA TYR A 492 0.47 -25.46 -12.35
C TYR A 492 0.57 -25.42 -13.88
N GLY A 493 -0.40 -26.03 -14.58
CA GLY A 493 -0.45 -26.00 -16.04
C GLY A 493 0.63 -26.83 -16.73
N GLY A 494 1.30 -27.74 -16.02
CA GLY A 494 2.31 -28.62 -16.60
C GLY A 494 3.65 -28.57 -15.87
N LYS A 495 4.73 -28.68 -16.64
CA LYS A 495 6.07 -28.25 -16.21
C LYS A 495 6.12 -26.74 -16.28
N THR A 496 6.52 -26.09 -15.20
CA THR A 496 6.60 -24.63 -15.17
C THR A 496 7.82 -24.12 -15.93
N LYS A 497 7.84 -22.81 -16.22
CA LYS A 497 9.00 -22.10 -16.79
C LYS A 497 9.30 -20.86 -15.95
N ILE A 498 9.51 -21.08 -14.65
CA ILE A 498 9.80 -20.03 -13.67
C ILE A 498 11.30 -19.84 -13.58
N ILE A 499 11.77 -18.61 -13.73
CA ILE A 499 13.19 -18.22 -13.74
C ILE A 499 13.41 -17.25 -12.59
N PRO A 500 14.06 -17.68 -11.48
CA PRO A 500 14.35 -16.82 -10.36
C PRO A 500 15.58 -15.94 -10.64
N MET A 501 15.50 -14.67 -10.24
CA MET A 501 16.59 -13.71 -10.38
C MET A 501 16.67 -12.80 -9.16
N SER A 502 17.88 -12.65 -8.59
CA SER A 502 18.07 -11.65 -7.53
C SER A 502 17.92 -10.24 -8.12
N LEU A 503 17.59 -9.24 -7.30
CA LEU A 503 17.50 -7.85 -7.75
C LEU A 503 18.83 -7.36 -8.36
N THR A 504 19.96 -7.76 -7.78
CA THR A 504 21.28 -7.44 -8.33
C THR A 504 21.44 -8.01 -9.74
N HIS A 505 21.12 -9.29 -9.92
CA HIS A 505 21.19 -9.97 -11.21
C HIS A 505 20.21 -9.39 -12.23
N PHE A 506 19.03 -8.93 -11.78
CA PHE A 506 18.09 -8.23 -12.66
C PHE A 506 18.63 -6.88 -13.10
N ILE A 507 19.24 -6.10 -12.21
CA ILE A 507 19.92 -4.85 -12.57
C ILE A 507 21.03 -5.11 -13.60
N ASP A 508 21.85 -6.14 -13.41
CA ASP A 508 22.90 -6.51 -14.35
C ASP A 508 22.31 -6.94 -15.70
N PHE A 509 21.27 -7.77 -15.69
CA PHE A 509 20.54 -8.20 -16.87
C PHE A 509 20.01 -7.02 -17.69
N MET A 510 19.38 -6.04 -17.03
CA MET A 510 18.91 -4.78 -17.64
C MET A 510 20.05 -3.93 -18.19
N THR A 511 21.17 -3.86 -17.45
CA THR A 511 22.36 -3.08 -17.84
C THR A 511 22.99 -3.65 -19.10
N ILE A 512 23.12 -4.98 -19.18
CA ILE A 512 23.62 -5.67 -20.38
C ILE A 512 22.67 -5.46 -21.57
N ALA A 513 21.35 -5.48 -21.35
CA ALA A 513 20.36 -5.17 -22.38
C ALA A 513 20.63 -3.81 -23.05
N ARG A 514 20.85 -2.78 -22.22
CA ARG A 514 21.16 -1.42 -22.66
C ARG A 514 22.51 -1.39 -23.37
N ASP A 515 23.57 -1.88 -22.72
CA ASP A 515 24.95 -1.70 -23.17
C ASP A 515 25.27 -2.46 -24.46
N LYS A 516 24.59 -3.59 -24.68
CA LYS A 516 24.73 -4.40 -25.89
C LYS A 516 23.73 -4.05 -27.00
N GLY A 517 22.83 -3.08 -26.76
CA GLY A 517 21.84 -2.68 -27.76
C GLY A 517 20.86 -3.82 -28.08
N PHE A 518 20.21 -4.39 -27.06
CA PHE A 518 19.14 -5.37 -27.24
C PHE A 518 18.11 -4.84 -28.25
N THR A 519 17.84 -5.63 -29.28
CA THR A 519 17.03 -5.19 -30.45
C THR A 519 15.97 -6.20 -30.90
N ASP A 520 15.96 -7.40 -30.34
CA ASP A 520 15.09 -8.48 -30.80
C ASP A 520 14.63 -9.38 -29.64
N SER A 521 13.32 -9.49 -29.48
CA SER A 521 12.70 -10.38 -28.49
C SER A 521 13.07 -11.85 -28.65
N GLN A 522 13.52 -12.30 -29.83
CA GLN A 522 13.99 -13.68 -30.05
C GLN A 522 15.28 -14.00 -29.27
N ILE A 523 16.13 -12.99 -29.05
CA ILE A 523 17.34 -13.15 -28.23
C ILE A 523 16.92 -13.46 -26.78
N LEU A 524 15.93 -12.72 -26.27
CA LEU A 524 15.35 -12.97 -24.95
C LEU A 524 14.72 -14.36 -24.87
N LYS A 525 13.86 -14.72 -25.84
CA LYS A 525 13.25 -16.05 -25.88
C LYS A 525 14.31 -17.17 -25.85
N SER A 526 15.33 -17.04 -26.69
CA SER A 526 16.43 -18.00 -26.78
C SER A 526 17.21 -18.11 -25.48
N TYR A 527 17.44 -16.99 -24.79
CA TYR A 527 18.04 -16.99 -23.46
C TYR A 527 17.16 -17.73 -22.44
N LEU A 528 15.86 -17.41 -22.36
CA LEU A 528 14.94 -18.05 -21.43
C LEU A 528 14.83 -19.56 -21.70
N ASP A 529 14.76 -19.97 -22.97
CA ASP A 529 14.77 -21.38 -23.37
C ASP A 529 16.06 -22.10 -22.94
N LYS A 530 17.23 -21.47 -23.10
CA LYS A 530 18.52 -22.02 -22.63
C LYS A 530 18.52 -22.20 -21.10
N ILE A 531 17.98 -21.25 -20.34
CA ILE A 531 17.90 -21.36 -18.88
C ILE A 531 16.97 -22.50 -18.44
N ILE A 532 15.82 -22.66 -19.10
CA ILE A 532 14.91 -23.76 -18.82
C ILE A 532 15.50 -25.11 -19.25
N ALA A 533 16.22 -25.18 -20.36
CA ALA A 533 16.91 -26.40 -20.77
C ALA A 533 18.01 -26.81 -19.76
N ARG A 534 18.77 -25.84 -19.25
CA ARG A 534 19.79 -26.06 -18.20
C ARG A 534 19.18 -26.58 -16.90
N ASN A 535 17.99 -26.12 -16.53
CA ASN A 535 17.25 -26.65 -15.38
C ASN A 535 17.06 -28.17 -15.49
N ALA A 536 16.78 -28.69 -16.68
CA ALA A 536 16.52 -30.12 -16.90
C ALA A 536 17.76 -31.00 -16.76
N THR A 537 18.97 -30.43 -16.87
CA THR A 537 20.25 -31.16 -16.80
C THR A 537 21.09 -30.82 -15.57
N ALA A 538 20.79 -29.72 -14.87
CA ALA A 538 21.49 -29.34 -13.64
C ALA A 538 21.33 -30.41 -12.56
N GLU A 539 22.38 -30.60 -11.76
CA GLU A 539 22.42 -31.55 -10.65
C GLU A 539 21.40 -31.16 -9.57
N ASP A 540 21.44 -29.91 -9.14
CA ASP A 540 20.56 -29.33 -8.12
C ASP A 540 20.19 -27.87 -8.45
N GLU A 541 19.36 -27.28 -7.59
CA GLU A 541 18.88 -25.93 -7.74
C GLU A 541 19.96 -24.86 -7.58
N ALA A 542 21.03 -25.15 -6.82
CA ALA A 542 22.15 -24.24 -6.61
C ALA A 542 23.03 -24.14 -7.86
N VAL A 543 23.34 -25.28 -8.48
CA VAL A 543 24.04 -25.37 -9.77
C VAL A 543 23.24 -24.65 -10.85
N TRP A 544 21.92 -24.89 -10.92
CA TRP A 544 21.07 -24.19 -11.87
C TRP A 544 21.07 -22.68 -11.66
N PHE A 545 20.96 -22.21 -10.41
CA PHE A 545 20.99 -20.79 -10.11
C PHE A 545 22.33 -20.14 -10.49
N GLN A 546 23.46 -20.79 -10.16
CA GLN A 546 24.79 -20.32 -10.59
C GLN A 546 24.92 -20.24 -12.11
N GLN A 547 24.31 -21.17 -12.85
CA GLN A 547 24.27 -21.13 -14.32
C GLN A 547 23.44 -19.98 -14.88
N ILE A 548 22.38 -19.55 -14.17
CA ILE A 548 21.63 -18.32 -14.50
C ILE A 548 22.57 -17.13 -14.31
N GLU A 549 23.18 -16.97 -13.13
CA GLU A 549 24.08 -15.86 -12.79
C GLU A 549 25.22 -15.71 -13.80
N ASN A 550 25.93 -16.81 -14.09
CA ASN A 550 27.08 -16.82 -14.99
C ASN A 550 26.71 -16.52 -16.45
N SER A 551 25.43 -16.63 -16.82
CA SER A 551 24.98 -16.40 -18.19
C SER A 551 24.53 -14.97 -18.49
N ILE A 552 24.25 -14.18 -17.45
CA ILE A 552 23.79 -12.79 -17.58
C ILE A 552 24.77 -11.93 -18.38
N PRO A 553 26.10 -11.97 -18.17
CA PRO A 553 27.01 -11.13 -18.95
C PRO A 553 26.96 -11.35 -20.47
N THR A 554 26.43 -12.48 -20.92
CA THR A 554 26.40 -12.90 -22.34
C THR A 554 24.98 -13.15 -22.87
N TRP A 555 23.93 -12.69 -22.18
CA TRP A 555 22.56 -13.06 -22.56
C TRP A 555 22.08 -12.42 -23.87
N VAL A 556 22.61 -11.25 -24.23
CA VAL A 556 22.29 -10.50 -25.48
C VAL A 556 23.19 -10.90 -26.66
N ALA A 557 24.08 -11.89 -26.48
CA ALA A 557 25.11 -12.24 -27.45
C ALA A 557 24.58 -12.99 -28.69
#